data_AF-F6I6K2-F1
#
_entry.id   AF-F6I6K2-F1
#
_cell.length_a   1.000
_cell.length_b   1.000
_cell.length_c   1.000
_cell.angle_alpha   90.00
_cell.angle_beta   90.00
_cell.angle_gamma   90.00
#
_symmetry.space_group_name_H-M   'P 1'
#
loop_
_entity.id
_entity.type
_entity.pdbx_description
1 polymer ?
#
loop_
_entity_poly.entity_id
_entity_poly.type
_entity_poly.pdbx_seq_one_letter_code
_entity_poly.pdbx_strand_id
1 'polypeptide(L)'
;MPRLEARWFIDLYEKRQDMNHILVELAKLDYNMVQATHQEELRHMSSWWRSTRLGEKLNFARDRLMESFLWTVGVIFEPQYEYCRRMSTKVNTLVTIIDDVYEVYGTLDELELFTDAVDRWDINAMDQLPEHMKLCFLALYNSINEMAYDALKEHGLH
;
A
#
# COMPACT_ATOMS: atom_id res chain seq x y z
N MET A 1 -7.75 -3.13 16.14
CA MET A 1 -6.62 -2.34 15.59
C MET A 1 -6.53 -1.04 16.38
N PRO A 2 -5.47 -0.84 17.19
CA PRO A 2 -5.39 0.26 18.15
C PRO A 2 -5.66 1.64 17.55
N ARG A 3 -5.13 1.91 16.35
CA ARG A 3 -5.34 3.20 15.68
C ARG A 3 -6.79 3.47 15.30
N LEU A 4 -7.52 2.45 14.83
CA LEU A 4 -8.93 2.59 14.45
C LEU A 4 -9.83 2.73 15.69
N GLU A 5 -9.48 2.02 16.77
CA GLU A 5 -10.22 2.05 18.03
C GLU A 5 -9.98 3.36 18.80
N ALA A 6 -8.82 4.00 18.64
CA ALA A 6 -8.43 5.19 19.37
C ALA A 6 -9.47 6.31 19.26
N ARG A 7 -10.02 6.58 18.07
CA ARG A 7 -11.04 7.63 17.90
C ARG A 7 -12.29 7.35 18.73
N TRP A 8 -12.82 6.14 18.60
CA TRP A 8 -13.99 5.71 19.35
C TRP A 8 -13.75 5.75 20.85
N PHE A 9 -12.56 5.31 21.29
CA PHE A 9 -12.22 5.29 22.70
C PHE A 9 -12.00 6.68 23.28
N ILE A 10 -11.44 7.63 22.53
CA ILE A 10 -11.35 9.04 22.94
C ILE A 10 -12.75 9.60 23.19
N ASP A 11 -13.67 9.39 22.26
CA ASP A 11 -15.05 9.88 22.36
C ASP A 11 -15.82 9.21 23.53
N LEU A 12 -15.50 7.95 23.85
CA LEU A 12 -16.05 7.24 25.00
C LEU A 12 -15.45 7.74 26.32
N TYR A 13 -14.13 7.87 26.39
CA TYR A 13 -13.39 8.29 27.59
C TYR A 13 -13.77 9.71 28.01
N GLU A 14 -14.01 10.60 27.03
CA GLU A 14 -14.48 11.97 27.27
C GLU A 14 -15.83 12.03 28.01
N LYS A 15 -16.66 10.98 27.94
CA LYS A 15 -17.97 10.94 28.61
C LYS A 15 -17.93 10.38 30.03
N ARG A 16 -16.77 9.90 30.49
CA ARG A 16 -16.65 9.28 31.81
C ARG A 16 -16.59 10.33 32.91
N GLN A 17 -17.15 9.99 34.08
CA GLN A 17 -17.13 10.88 35.26
C GLN A 17 -15.72 11.06 35.83
N ASP A 18 -14.86 10.05 35.69
CA ASP A 18 -13.47 10.00 36.16
C ASP A 18 -12.45 10.47 35.11
N MET A 19 -12.91 11.14 34.06
CA MET A 19 -12.07 11.59 32.96
C MET A 19 -11.02 12.63 33.40
N ASN A 20 -9.79 12.46 32.93
CA ASN A 20 -8.74 13.48 33.00
C ASN A 20 -8.74 14.35 31.73
N HIS A 21 -9.06 15.64 31.87
CA HIS A 21 -9.14 16.60 30.77
C HIS A 21 -7.82 16.72 29.98
N ILE A 22 -6.68 16.77 30.67
CA ILE A 22 -5.36 16.89 30.04
C ILE A 22 -5.09 15.67 29.16
N LEU A 23 -5.50 14.48 29.60
CA LEU A 23 -5.34 13.25 28.82
C LEU A 23 -6.22 13.25 27.56
N VAL A 24 -7.46 13.74 27.66
CA VAL A 24 -8.37 13.85 26.49
C VAL A 24 -7.81 14.84 25.47
N GLU A 25 -7.35 16.01 25.91
CA GLU A 25 -6.75 17.02 25.03
C GLU A 25 -5.50 16.48 24.33
N LEU A 26 -4.60 15.84 25.09
CA LEU A 26 -3.41 15.20 24.53
C LEU A 26 -3.77 14.12 23.50
N ALA A 27 -4.72 13.25 23.82
CA ALA A 27 -5.13 12.17 22.92
C ALA A 27 -5.76 12.71 21.62
N LYS A 28 -6.58 13.76 21.69
CA LYS A 28 -7.14 14.42 20.51
C LYS A 28 -6.06 15.09 19.67
N LEU A 29 -5.12 15.78 20.31
CA LEU A 29 -4.02 16.46 19.63
C LEU A 29 -3.12 15.45 18.89
N ASP A 30 -2.65 14.42 19.60
CA ASP A 30 -1.85 13.35 19.02
C ASP A 30 -2.60 12.65 17.87
N TYR A 31 -3.88 12.32 18.08
CA TYR A 31 -4.68 11.69 17.05
C TYR A 31 -4.72 12.52 15.76
N ASN A 32 -4.96 13.82 15.87
CA ASN A 32 -5.02 14.72 14.72
C ASN A 32 -3.66 14.92 14.06
N MET A 33 -2.57 15.02 14.83
CA MET A 33 -1.21 15.14 14.31
C MET A 33 -0.83 13.90 13.49
N VAL A 34 -1.02 12.71 14.04
CA VAL A 34 -0.76 11.44 13.34
C VAL A 34 -1.67 11.30 12.10
N GLN A 35 -2.93 11.73 12.19
CA GLN A 35 -3.85 11.71 11.06
C GLN A 35 -3.38 12.63 9.92
N ALA A 36 -2.81 13.79 10.23
CA ALA A 36 -2.25 14.69 9.23
C ALA A 36 -1.07 14.03 8.48
N THR A 37 -0.20 13.30 9.19
CA THR A 37 0.86 12.49 8.56
C THR A 37 0.27 11.44 7.62
N HIS A 38 -0.72 10.66 8.06
CA HIS A 38 -1.38 9.66 7.22
C HIS A 38 -2.05 10.27 5.98
N GLN A 39 -2.63 11.47 6.10
CA GLN A 39 -3.23 12.15 4.95
C GLN A 39 -2.19 12.55 3.91
N GLU A 40 -1.01 13.03 4.34
CA GLU A 40 0.06 13.38 3.40
C GLU A 40 0.62 12.14 2.69
N GLU A 41 0.84 11.05 3.44
CA GLU A 41 1.21 9.75 2.88
C GLU A 41 0.22 9.27 1.82
N LEU A 42 -1.08 9.38 2.12
CA LEU A 42 -2.13 8.99 1.19
C LEU A 42 -2.10 9.84 -0.09
N ARG A 43 -1.77 11.13 -0.02
CA ARG A 43 -1.59 11.98 -1.21
C ARG A 43 -0.42 11.50 -2.06
N HIS A 44 0.70 11.14 -1.43
CA HIS A 44 1.84 10.54 -2.13
C HIS A 44 1.44 9.23 -2.81
N MET A 45 0.73 8.35 -2.10
CA MET A 45 0.26 7.07 -2.65
C MET A 45 -0.75 7.25 -3.78
N SER A 46 -1.65 8.23 -3.69
CA SER A 46 -2.57 8.56 -4.77
C SER A 46 -1.84 9.07 -6.02
N SER A 47 -0.80 9.88 -5.84
CA SER A 47 0.04 10.35 -6.96
C SER A 47 0.77 9.18 -7.64
N TRP A 48 1.37 8.29 -6.86
CA TRP A 48 2.00 7.06 -7.37
C TRP A 48 0.97 6.17 -8.09
N TRP A 49 -0.20 5.94 -7.51
CA TRP A 49 -1.23 5.11 -8.13
C TRP A 49 -1.64 5.66 -9.50
N ARG A 50 -1.85 6.98 -9.60
CA ARG A 50 -2.13 7.65 -10.88
C ARG A 50 -0.98 7.53 -11.88
N SER A 51 0.27 7.57 -11.44
CA SER A 51 1.42 7.46 -12.35
C SER A 51 1.56 6.06 -12.95
N THR A 52 1.11 5.01 -12.25
CA THR A 52 1.10 3.63 -12.76
C THR A 52 0.09 3.42 -13.89
N ARG A 53 -0.98 4.24 -13.93
CA ARG A 53 -2.15 4.09 -14.82
C ARG A 53 -2.86 2.72 -14.75
N LEU A 54 -2.56 1.91 -13.74
CA LEU A 54 -3.15 0.58 -13.60
C LEU A 54 -4.66 0.65 -13.41
N GLY A 55 -5.17 1.58 -12.60
CA GLY A 55 -6.62 1.77 -12.40
C GLY A 55 -7.39 2.19 -13.66
N GLU A 56 -6.71 2.78 -14.66
CA GLU A 56 -7.33 3.17 -15.94
C GLU A 56 -7.22 2.06 -17.01
N LYS A 57 -6.20 1.20 -16.89
CA LYS A 57 -5.86 0.18 -17.88
C LYS A 57 -6.35 -1.21 -17.51
N LEU A 58 -6.50 -1.49 -16.22
CA LEU A 58 -6.97 -2.75 -15.67
C LEU A 58 -8.36 -2.56 -15.07
N ASN A 59 -9.34 -2.27 -15.93
CA ASN A 59 -10.73 -2.03 -15.51
C ASN A 59 -11.39 -3.24 -14.82
N PHE A 60 -10.78 -4.43 -14.92
CA PHE A 60 -11.22 -5.64 -14.24
C PHE A 60 -10.72 -5.70 -12.78
N ALA A 61 -9.58 -5.07 -12.48
CA ALA A 61 -8.98 -5.10 -11.16
C ALA A 61 -9.63 -4.05 -10.26
N ARG A 62 -9.82 -4.39 -8.99
CA ARG A 62 -10.46 -3.50 -8.03
C ARG A 62 -9.51 -2.36 -7.66
N ASP A 63 -9.94 -1.11 -7.79
CA ASP A 63 -9.20 0.03 -7.22
C ASP A 63 -9.31 0.01 -5.69
N ARG A 64 -8.27 -0.52 -5.05
CA ARG A 64 -8.21 -0.79 -3.61
C ARG A 64 -7.05 -0.06 -2.93
N LEU A 65 -6.57 1.04 -3.52
CA LEU A 65 -5.48 1.83 -2.93
C LEU A 65 -5.83 2.30 -1.51
N MET A 66 -7.03 2.84 -1.34
CA MET A 66 -7.52 3.33 -0.03
C MET A 66 -7.59 2.23 1.02
N GLU A 67 -8.06 1.04 0.64
CA GLU A 67 -8.17 -0.10 1.53
C GLU A 67 -6.80 -0.66 1.88
N SER A 68 -5.92 -0.76 0.89
CA SER A 68 -4.50 -1.14 1.08
C SER A 68 -3.79 -0.19 2.03
N PHE A 69 -4.03 1.12 1.91
CA PHE A 69 -3.49 2.13 2.82
C PHE A 69 -4.09 2.01 4.23
N LEU A 70 -5.41 1.81 4.33
CA LEU A 70 -6.07 1.64 5.63
C LEU A 70 -5.54 0.42 6.39
N TRP A 71 -5.24 -0.67 5.68
CA TRP A 71 -4.59 -1.86 6.24
C TRP A 71 -3.22 -1.53 6.83
N THR A 72 -2.39 -0.74 6.15
CA THR A 72 -1.06 -0.39 6.67
C THR A 72 -1.14 0.53 7.88
N VAL A 73 -2.07 1.49 7.90
CA VAL A 73 -2.37 2.30 9.08
C VAL A 73 -2.87 1.45 10.25
N GLY A 74 -3.59 0.36 9.98
CA GLY A 74 -4.05 -0.58 10.99
C GLY A 74 -2.92 -1.34 11.70
N VAL A 75 -1.84 -1.64 10.98
CA VAL A 75 -0.72 -2.48 11.44
C VAL A 75 0.46 -1.65 11.94
N ILE A 76 0.77 -0.53 11.28
CA ILE A 76 1.99 0.28 11.50
C ILE A 76 1.58 1.76 11.55
N PHE A 77 0.91 2.22 12.60
CA PHE A 77 0.33 3.59 12.62
C PHE A 77 1.32 4.68 13.01
N GLU A 78 2.46 4.33 13.59
CA GLU A 78 3.37 5.29 14.24
C GLU A 78 4.12 6.15 13.21
N PRO A 79 4.15 7.50 13.36
CA PRO A 79 4.65 8.41 12.33
C PRO A 79 6.04 8.08 11.77
N GLN A 80 6.97 7.60 12.60
CA GLN A 80 8.34 7.28 12.20
C GLN A 80 8.45 6.18 11.13
N TYR A 81 7.41 5.39 10.92
CA TYR A 81 7.38 4.31 9.93
C TYR A 81 6.66 4.71 8.63
N GLU A 82 6.65 6.00 8.28
CA GLU A 82 6.06 6.52 7.03
C GLU A 82 6.50 5.72 5.81
N TYR A 83 7.82 5.52 5.65
CA TYR A 83 8.37 4.82 4.49
C TYR A 83 7.81 3.39 4.40
N CYS A 84 7.81 2.66 5.52
CA CYS A 84 7.28 1.30 5.59
C CYS A 84 5.79 1.25 5.24
N ARG A 85 4.96 2.17 5.73
CA ARG A 85 3.53 2.25 5.36
C ARG A 85 3.33 2.49 3.88
N ARG A 86 4.07 3.44 3.31
CA ARG A 86 3.98 3.77 1.87
C ARG A 86 4.39 2.58 1.01
N MET A 87 5.52 1.94 1.30
CA MET A 87 5.97 0.77 0.55
C MET A 87 5.02 -0.42 0.71
N SER A 88 4.57 -0.70 1.94
CA SER A 88 3.58 -1.75 2.18
C SER A 88 2.26 -1.49 1.46
N THR A 89 1.86 -0.21 1.32
CA THR A 89 0.65 0.17 0.57
C THR A 89 0.83 -0.13 -0.92
N LYS A 90 1.99 0.19 -1.51
CA LYS A 90 2.31 -0.17 -2.90
C LYS A 90 2.22 -1.69 -3.10
N VAL A 91 2.88 -2.45 -2.21
CA VAL A 91 2.89 -3.92 -2.26
C VAL A 91 1.48 -4.50 -2.12
N ASN A 92 0.71 -4.09 -1.11
CA ASN A 92 -0.67 -4.56 -0.91
C ASN A 92 -1.56 -4.28 -2.13
N THR A 93 -1.40 -3.10 -2.73
CA THR A 93 -2.15 -2.72 -3.94
C THR A 93 -1.78 -3.63 -5.11
N LEU A 94 -0.49 -3.87 -5.34
CA LEU A 94 -0.01 -4.75 -6.42
C LEU A 94 -0.43 -6.21 -6.18
N VAL A 95 -0.33 -6.71 -4.95
CA VAL A 95 -0.80 -8.05 -4.57
C VAL A 95 -2.28 -8.21 -4.89
N THR A 96 -3.12 -7.22 -4.55
CA THR A 96 -4.56 -7.27 -4.84
C THR A 96 -4.85 -7.30 -6.36
N ILE A 97 -4.06 -6.58 -7.15
CA ILE A 97 -4.21 -6.57 -8.62
C ILE A 97 -3.77 -7.91 -9.20
N ILE A 98 -2.65 -8.46 -8.74
CA ILE A 98 -2.14 -9.75 -9.20
C ILE A 98 -3.12 -10.86 -8.80
N ASP A 99 -3.68 -10.81 -7.60
CA ASP A 99 -4.75 -11.71 -7.15
C ASP A 99 -5.96 -11.67 -8.11
N ASP A 100 -6.47 -10.48 -8.45
CA ASP A 100 -7.54 -10.32 -9.45
C ASP A 100 -7.16 -10.89 -10.84
N VAL A 101 -5.89 -10.77 -11.24
CA VAL A 101 -5.38 -11.36 -12.48
C VAL A 101 -5.44 -12.89 -12.42
N TYR A 102 -5.01 -13.50 -11.31
CA TYR A 102 -4.98 -14.96 -11.16
C TYR A 102 -6.36 -15.58 -10.93
N GLU A 103 -7.24 -14.92 -10.21
CA GLU A 103 -8.54 -15.50 -9.82
C GLU A 103 -9.66 -15.23 -10.84
N VAL A 104 -9.63 -14.09 -11.52
CA VAL A 104 -10.79 -13.61 -12.31
C VAL A 104 -10.49 -13.51 -13.80
N TYR A 105 -9.28 -13.07 -14.18
CA TYR A 105 -9.04 -12.60 -15.55
C TYR A 105 -8.16 -13.53 -16.40
N GLY A 106 -7.04 -14.00 -15.85
CA GLY A 106 -6.02 -14.73 -16.59
C GLY A 106 -6.44 -16.14 -16.95
N THR A 107 -6.15 -16.55 -18.18
CA THR A 107 -6.18 -17.97 -18.56
C THR A 107 -4.95 -18.70 -18.04
N LEU A 108 -5.02 -20.03 -17.89
CA LEU A 108 -3.90 -20.82 -17.36
C LEU A 108 -2.58 -20.56 -18.12
N ASP A 109 -2.64 -20.54 -19.45
CA ASP A 109 -1.46 -20.29 -20.30
C ASP A 109 -0.85 -18.89 -20.05
N GLU A 110 -1.70 -17.86 -19.89
CA GLU A 110 -1.22 -16.51 -19.58
C GLU A 110 -0.62 -16.42 -18.17
N LEU A 111 -1.20 -17.14 -17.20
CA LEU A 111 -0.70 -17.18 -15.82
C LEU A 111 0.63 -17.94 -15.70
N GLU A 112 0.84 -19.00 -16.49
CA GLU A 112 2.14 -19.67 -16.57
C GLU A 112 3.22 -18.74 -17.11
N LEU A 113 2.91 -17.96 -18.15
CA LEU A 113 3.84 -16.95 -18.69
C LEU A 113 4.12 -15.83 -17.67
N PHE A 114 3.09 -15.34 -16.96
CA PHE A 114 3.27 -14.33 -15.93
C PHE A 114 4.12 -14.84 -14.77
N THR A 115 3.90 -16.09 -14.35
CA THR A 115 4.70 -16.76 -13.32
C THR A 115 6.16 -16.87 -13.75
N ASP A 116 6.44 -17.36 -14.96
CA ASP A 116 7.81 -17.48 -15.48
C ASP A 116 8.50 -16.10 -15.57
N ALA A 117 7.79 -15.05 -15.99
CA ALA A 117 8.33 -13.69 -16.01
C ALA A 117 8.71 -13.18 -14.61
N VAL A 118 7.88 -13.44 -13.59
CA VAL A 118 8.15 -13.09 -12.19
C VAL A 118 9.33 -13.90 -11.64
N ASP A 119 9.37 -15.20 -11.89
CA ASP A 119 10.45 -16.08 -11.40
C ASP A 119 11.81 -15.72 -12.00
N ARG A 120 11.85 -15.36 -13.29
CA ARG A 120 13.08 -14.89 -13.95
C ARG A 120 13.50 -13.51 -13.49
N TRP A 121 12.54 -12.69 -13.07
CA TRP A 121 12.73 -11.29 -12.71
C TRP A 121 13.51 -10.50 -13.77
N ASP A 122 13.24 -10.78 -15.06
CA ASP A 122 13.88 -10.15 -16.21
C ASP A 122 12.86 -9.30 -16.96
N ILE A 123 13.18 -8.02 -17.14
CA ILE A 123 12.33 -7.08 -17.86
C ILE A 123 12.05 -7.51 -19.31
N ASN A 124 12.96 -8.27 -19.92
CA ASN A 124 12.81 -8.75 -21.30
C ASN A 124 11.77 -9.89 -21.40
N ALA A 125 11.46 -10.59 -20.31
CA ALA A 125 10.40 -11.61 -20.31
C ALA A 125 9.01 -10.99 -20.52
N MET A 126 8.87 -9.69 -20.26
CA MET A 126 7.64 -8.93 -20.45
C MET A 126 7.12 -8.98 -21.90
N ASP A 127 7.99 -9.09 -22.90
CA ASP A 127 7.58 -9.09 -24.32
C ASP A 127 6.65 -10.26 -24.68
N GLN A 128 6.73 -11.35 -23.91
CA GLN A 128 5.93 -12.56 -24.09
C GLN A 128 4.57 -12.47 -23.39
N LEU A 129 4.37 -11.50 -22.50
CA LEU A 129 3.14 -11.34 -21.73
C LEU A 129 2.04 -10.66 -22.57
N PRO A 130 0.76 -10.92 -22.29
CA PRO A 130 -0.34 -10.10 -22.77
C PRO A 130 -0.22 -8.63 -22.31
N GLU A 131 -0.70 -7.67 -23.10
CA GLU A 131 -0.57 -6.23 -22.80
C GLU A 131 -1.08 -5.82 -21.41
N HIS A 132 -2.17 -6.42 -20.93
CA HIS A 132 -2.72 -6.13 -19.60
C HIS A 132 -1.78 -6.62 -18.47
N MET A 133 -1.09 -7.75 -18.68
CA MET A 133 -0.11 -8.31 -17.75
C MET A 133 1.24 -7.59 -17.80
N LYS A 134 1.65 -7.06 -18.97
CA LYS A 134 2.89 -6.27 -19.09
C LYS A 134 2.91 -5.08 -18.15
N LEU A 135 1.81 -4.32 -18.12
CA LEU A 135 1.66 -3.16 -17.24
C LEU A 135 1.73 -3.56 -15.75
N CYS A 136 1.09 -4.67 -15.39
CA CYS A 136 1.12 -5.19 -14.03
C CYS A 136 2.54 -5.62 -13.62
N PHE A 137 3.22 -6.42 -14.47
CA PHE A 137 4.59 -6.87 -14.24
C PHE A 137 5.56 -5.69 -14.16
N LEU A 138 5.47 -4.73 -15.08
CA LEU A 138 6.32 -3.54 -15.09
C LEU A 138 6.14 -2.70 -13.81
N ALA A 139 4.91 -2.53 -13.34
CA ALA A 139 4.63 -1.81 -12.10
C ALA A 139 5.19 -2.54 -10.87
N LEU A 140 5.07 -3.87 -10.83
CA LEU A 140 5.68 -4.72 -9.81
C LEU A 140 7.20 -4.61 -9.82
N TYR A 141 7.82 -4.86 -10.96
CA TYR A 141 9.27 -4.83 -11.17
C TYR A 141 9.86 -3.47 -10.74
N ASN A 142 9.28 -2.38 -11.22
CA ASN A 142 9.77 -1.04 -10.88
C ASN A 142 9.61 -0.72 -9.39
N SER A 143 8.47 -1.08 -8.78
CA SER A 143 8.22 -0.77 -7.37
C SER A 143 9.15 -1.54 -6.44
N ILE A 144 9.39 -2.82 -6.71
CA ILE A 144 10.29 -3.65 -5.89
C ILE A 144 11.76 -3.24 -6.09
N ASN A 145 12.17 -2.92 -7.32
CA ASN A 145 13.54 -2.46 -7.57
C ASN A 145 13.81 -1.07 -6.97
N GLU A 146 12.81 -0.18 -6.94
CA GLU A 146 12.87 1.10 -6.20
C GLU A 146 13.11 0.84 -4.70
N MET A 147 12.33 -0.07 -4.10
CA MET A 147 12.49 -0.44 -2.69
C MET A 147 13.86 -1.08 -2.39
N ALA A 148 14.33 -1.97 -3.26
CA ALA A 148 15.64 -2.60 -3.13
C ALA A 148 16.77 -1.56 -3.22
N TYR A 149 16.66 -0.60 -4.15
CA TYR A 149 17.61 0.50 -4.27
C TYR A 149 17.64 1.38 -3.03
N ASP A 150 16.49 1.77 -2.50
CA ASP A 150 16.39 2.56 -1.27
C ASP A 150 17.02 1.81 -0.08
N ALA A 151 16.71 0.52 0.07
CA ALA A 151 17.29 -0.32 1.11
C ALA A 151 18.82 -0.40 1.01
N LEU A 152 19.35 -0.62 -0.21
CA LEU A 152 20.78 -0.64 -0.48
C LEU A 152 21.45 0.71 -0.15
N LYS A 153 20.80 1.81 -0.56
CA LYS A 153 21.29 3.17 -0.35
C LYS A 153 21.34 3.56 1.12
N GLU A 154 20.33 3.19 1.91
CA GLU A 154 20.23 3.58 3.31
C GLU A 154 20.99 2.64 4.26
N HIS A 155 21.03 1.34 3.96
CA HIS A 155 21.53 0.32 4.90
C HIS A 155 22.81 -0.37 4.43
N GLY A 156 23.28 -0.13 3.19
CA GLY A 156 24.51 -0.73 2.67
C GLY A 156 24.48 -2.26 2.62
N LEU A 157 23.29 -2.86 2.54
CA LEU A 157 23.12 -4.32 2.51
C LEU A 157 23.63 -4.86 1.16
N HIS A 158 24.74 -5.60 1.20
CA HIS A 158 25.37 -6.29 0.07
C HIS A 158 25.04 -7.79 0.11
#